data_AF-A0A6I7X874-F1
#
_entry.id   AF-A0A6I7X874-F1
#
_cell.length_a   1.000
_cell.length_b   1.000
_cell.length_c   1.000
_cell.angle_alpha   90.00
_cell.angle_beta   90.00
_cell.angle_gamma   90.00
#
_symmetry.space_group_name_H-M   'P 1'
#
loop_
_entity.id
_entity.type
_entity.pdbx_description
1 polymer ?
#
loop_
_entity_poly.entity_id
_entity_poly.type
_entity_poly.pdbx_seq_one_letter_code
_entity_poly.pdbx_strand_id
1 'polypeptide(L)'
;MRNSLSLRIMLSGAVVVILTLLITAILLVYLFREHIEQHFDALLFDHIEELVAATSFTPDGSFKLNWSPQDPRFQLPNSGWYWEIRQAEKTLSSSRSLQGEQLNVSKLQGGGVLTVLRKKRLLLSELMAESLLEIQHFSGPDNKLLHAQLLVITFPQANQEILYIATGPISEVDYDVSRFAKQVIISFWVLGSGLILAIVFQVRIALKPLKAMSNAIGDVQQGKKERLPENYPDEIQVVVSEINSLLAHRTETLLRARKDLGNLAHTIKNPLAVIINEADCIKNESGQLIHNKAELIAANLDHYLARARAAGTANLLVLVPIL
;
A
#
# COMPACT_ATOMS: atom_id res chain seq x y z
N MET A 1 5.80 17.19 16.18
CA MET A 1 6.37 16.22 15.20
C MET A 1 6.60 16.95 13.89
N ARG A 2 7.83 17.45 13.65
CA ARG A 2 8.17 18.31 12.52
C ARG A 2 8.27 17.49 11.22
N ASN A 3 7.76 18.02 10.11
CA ASN A 3 7.75 17.43 8.76
C ASN A 3 9.11 16.82 8.37
N SER A 4 9.30 15.52 8.57
CA SER A 4 10.47 14.80 8.05
C SER A 4 10.15 14.26 6.65
N LEU A 5 10.91 14.69 5.64
CA LEU A 5 10.83 14.17 4.28
C LEU A 5 10.97 12.63 4.26
N SER A 6 11.86 12.09 5.11
CA SER A 6 12.06 10.65 5.24
C SER A 6 10.80 9.90 5.64
N LEU A 7 10.03 10.48 6.57
CA LEU A 7 8.81 9.89 7.11
C LEU A 7 7.71 9.94 6.05
N ARG A 8 7.61 11.04 5.29
CA ARG A 8 6.66 11.16 4.18
C ARG A 8 6.90 10.11 3.09
N ILE A 9 8.16 9.92 2.68
CA ILE A 9 8.53 8.92 1.65
C ILE A 9 8.24 7.50 2.15
N MET A 10 8.60 7.19 3.40
CA MET A 10 8.31 5.89 4.00
C MET A 10 6.80 5.64 4.09
N LEU A 11 6.02 6.63 4.53
CA LEU A 11 4.57 6.51 4.62
C LEU A 11 3.93 6.36 3.24
N SER A 12 4.33 7.15 2.24
CA SER A 12 3.76 7.02 0.90
C SER A 12 4.05 5.64 0.29
N GLY A 13 5.27 5.13 0.45
CA GLY A 13 5.63 3.78 0.00
C GLY A 13 4.85 2.70 0.74
N ALA A 14 4.74 2.79 2.06
CA ALA A 14 3.98 1.84 2.87
C ALA A 14 2.49 1.85 2.52
N VAL A 15 1.89 3.03 2.30
CA VAL A 15 0.48 3.15 1.90
C VAL A 15 0.23 2.47 0.57
N VAL A 16 1.09 2.69 -0.44
CA VAL A 16 0.95 2.02 -1.74
C VAL A 16 1.06 0.51 -1.60
N VAL A 17 2.06 0.01 -0.87
CA VAL A 17 2.22 -1.44 -0.62
C VAL A 17 0.99 -2.03 0.06
N ILE A 18 0.49 -1.40 1.12
CA ILE A 18 -0.69 -1.88 1.86
C ILE A 18 -1.92 -1.88 0.94
N LEU A 19 -2.12 -0.81 0.18
CA LEU A 19 -3.29 -0.65 -0.70
C LEU A 19 -3.26 -1.68 -1.84
N THR A 20 -2.10 -1.88 -2.47
CA THR A 20 -1.93 -2.91 -3.51
C THR A 20 -2.17 -4.31 -2.94
N LEU A 21 -1.58 -4.65 -1.79
CA LEU A 21 -1.80 -5.96 -1.16
C LEU A 21 -3.26 -6.17 -0.77
N LEU A 22 -3.94 -5.14 -0.28
CA LEU A 22 -5.36 -5.22 0.09
C LEU A 22 -6.23 -5.48 -1.14
N ILE A 23 -6.04 -4.72 -2.23
CA ILE A 23 -6.78 -4.93 -3.48
C ILE A 23 -6.54 -6.33 -4.02
N THR A 24 -5.28 -6.77 -4.07
CA THR A 24 -4.94 -8.11 -4.56
C THR A 24 -5.52 -9.21 -3.67
N ALA A 25 -5.56 -9.03 -2.34
CA ALA A 25 -6.14 -10.01 -1.43
C ALA A 25 -7.64 -10.18 -1.66
N ILE A 26 -8.36 -9.06 -1.79
CA ILE A 26 -9.80 -9.08 -2.08
C ILE A 26 -10.05 -9.76 -3.42
N LEU A 27 -9.29 -9.41 -4.46
CA LEU A 27 -9.42 -10.01 -5.78
C LEU A 27 -9.17 -11.52 -5.76
N LEU A 28 -8.10 -11.97 -5.09
CA LEU A 28 -7.78 -13.41 -4.99
C LEU A 28 -8.86 -14.19 -4.25
N VAL A 29 -9.37 -13.66 -3.13
CA VAL A 29 -10.45 -14.32 -2.36
C VAL A 29 -11.73 -14.37 -3.18
N TYR A 30 -12.05 -13.31 -3.93
CA TYR A 30 -13.20 -13.27 -4.83
C TYR A 30 -13.09 -14.33 -5.95
N LEU A 31 -11.97 -14.35 -6.68
CA LEU A 31 -11.74 -15.30 -7.76
C LEU A 31 -11.73 -16.75 -7.26
N PHE A 32 -11.16 -16.99 -6.07
CA PHE A 32 -11.17 -18.31 -5.47
C PHE A 32 -12.58 -18.76 -5.09
N ARG A 33 -13.39 -17.87 -4.50
CA ARG A 33 -14.79 -18.15 -4.18
C ARG A 33 -15.58 -18.51 -5.43
N GLU A 34 -15.46 -17.71 -6.48
CA GLU A 34 -16.11 -17.96 -7.77
C GLU A 34 -15.68 -19.32 -8.36
N HIS A 35 -14.39 -19.64 -8.31
CA HIS A 35 -13.88 -20.92 -8.80
C HIS A 35 -14.42 -22.13 -8.01
N ILE A 36 -14.46 -22.04 -6.67
CA ILE A 36 -14.99 -23.10 -5.82
C ILE A 36 -16.50 -23.27 -6.03
N GLU A 37 -17.25 -22.18 -6.15
CA GLU A 37 -18.68 -22.24 -6.45
C GLU A 37 -18.94 -22.91 -7.81
N GLN A 38 -18.23 -22.51 -8.87
CA GLN A 38 -18.36 -23.16 -10.18
C GLN A 38 -18.01 -24.65 -10.14
N HIS A 39 -16.97 -25.04 -9.41
CA HIS A 39 -16.60 -26.44 -9.25
C HIS A 39 -17.66 -27.21 -8.46
N PHE A 40 -18.22 -26.60 -7.42
CA PHE A 40 -19.28 -27.17 -6.62
C PHE A 40 -20.57 -27.38 -7.44
N ASP A 41 -20.90 -26.41 -8.30
CA ASP A 41 -22.03 -26.50 -9.22
C ASP A 41 -21.84 -27.63 -10.25
N ALA A 42 -20.64 -27.75 -10.82
CA ALA A 42 -20.31 -28.85 -11.72
C ALA A 42 -20.40 -30.21 -11.03
N LEU A 43 -19.91 -30.30 -9.79
CA LEU A 43 -20.00 -31.51 -8.98
C LEU A 43 -21.47 -31.91 -8.73
N LEU A 44 -22.34 -30.97 -8.38
CA LEU A 44 -23.78 -31.27 -8.22
C LEU A 44 -24.39 -31.75 -9.54
N PHE A 45 -23.94 -31.22 -10.67
CA PHE A 45 -24.47 -31.57 -11.98
C PHE A 45 -24.10 -32.99 -12.36
N ASP A 46 -22.85 -33.38 -12.14
CA ASP A 46 -22.37 -34.76 -12.35
C ASP A 46 -23.20 -35.77 -11.53
N HIS A 47 -23.59 -35.42 -10.29
CA HIS A 47 -24.46 -36.28 -9.47
C HIS A 47 -25.88 -36.36 -10.01
N ILE A 48 -26.41 -35.28 -10.57
CA ILE A 48 -27.71 -35.31 -11.25
C ILE A 48 -27.62 -36.20 -12.49
N GLU A 49 -26.56 -36.11 -13.30
CA GLU A 49 -26.37 -37.00 -14.45
C GLU A 49 -26.30 -38.48 -14.05
N GLU A 50 -25.62 -38.80 -12.93
CA GLU A 50 -25.61 -40.15 -12.37
C GLU A 50 -27.04 -40.62 -12.01
N LEU A 51 -27.86 -39.75 -11.41
CA LEU A 51 -29.26 -40.06 -11.07
C LEU A 51 -30.14 -40.25 -12.31
N VAL A 52 -29.92 -39.45 -13.35
CA VAL A 52 -30.62 -39.58 -14.64
C VAL A 52 -30.25 -40.91 -15.30
N ALA A 53 -28.96 -41.25 -15.34
CA ALA A 53 -28.49 -42.52 -15.90
C ALA A 53 -29.00 -43.73 -15.11
N ALA A 54 -29.09 -43.61 -13.78
CA ALA A 54 -29.64 -44.63 -12.90
C ALA A 54 -31.14 -44.82 -13.07
N THR A 55 -31.85 -43.83 -13.60
CA THR A 55 -33.31 -43.86 -13.75
C THR A 55 -33.70 -44.61 -15.02
N SER A 56 -34.54 -45.64 -14.87
CA SER A 56 -35.14 -46.34 -16.01
C SER A 56 -36.64 -46.51 -15.84
N PHE A 57 -37.34 -46.58 -16.96
CA PHE A 57 -38.76 -46.86 -17.03
C PHE A 57 -38.98 -48.29 -17.53
N THR A 58 -39.72 -49.06 -16.75
CA THR A 58 -40.22 -50.36 -17.21
C THR A 58 -41.21 -50.17 -18.38
N PRO A 59 -41.44 -51.19 -19.23
CA PRO A 59 -42.42 -51.11 -20.31
C PRO A 59 -43.83 -50.72 -19.84
N ASP A 60 -44.17 -51.01 -18.58
CA ASP A 60 -45.43 -50.68 -17.93
C ASP A 60 -45.51 -49.22 -17.43
N GLY A 61 -44.45 -48.43 -17.66
CA GLY A 61 -44.34 -47.03 -17.22
C GLY A 61 -43.97 -46.85 -15.75
N SER A 62 -43.66 -47.93 -15.02
CA SER A 62 -43.23 -47.82 -13.61
C SER A 62 -41.77 -47.39 -13.49
N PHE A 63 -41.51 -46.43 -12.59
CA PHE A 63 -40.18 -45.91 -12.28
C PHE A 63 -39.35 -46.97 -11.55
N LYS A 64 -38.10 -47.19 -12.02
CA LYS A 64 -37.13 -48.04 -11.36
C LYS A 64 -35.75 -47.39 -11.36
N LEU A 65 -35.18 -47.25 -10.16
CA LEU A 65 -33.79 -46.83 -9.98
C LEU A 65 -32.88 -48.06 -10.05
N ASN A 66 -32.02 -48.12 -11.06
CA ASN A 66 -31.17 -49.28 -11.35
C ASN A 66 -29.99 -49.41 -10.39
N TRP A 67 -29.40 -48.28 -9.98
CA TRP A 67 -28.40 -48.20 -8.94
C TRP A 67 -28.59 -46.90 -8.14
N SER A 68 -28.16 -46.88 -6.89
CA SER A 68 -28.14 -45.63 -6.11
C SER A 68 -26.76 -44.98 -6.22
N PRO A 69 -26.68 -43.63 -6.11
CA PRO A 69 -25.41 -42.93 -6.06
C PRO A 69 -24.49 -43.54 -5.00
N GLN A 70 -23.23 -43.80 -5.39
CA GLN A 70 -22.26 -44.48 -4.54
C GLN A 70 -21.60 -43.55 -3.52
N ASP A 71 -21.74 -42.23 -3.67
CA ASP A 71 -21.13 -41.27 -2.76
C ASP A 71 -21.68 -41.45 -1.32
N PRO A 72 -20.80 -41.76 -0.33
CA PRO A 72 -21.20 -41.95 1.06
C PRO A 72 -21.92 -40.75 1.67
N ARG A 73 -21.69 -39.53 1.16
CA ARG A 73 -22.29 -38.29 1.67
C ARG A 73 -23.81 -38.29 1.59
N PHE A 74 -24.42 -38.99 0.62
CA PHE A 74 -25.87 -39.16 0.52
C PHE A 74 -26.46 -40.25 1.42
N GLN A 75 -25.60 -40.96 2.16
CA GLN A 75 -26.01 -42.00 3.11
C GLN A 75 -25.92 -41.52 4.56
N LEU A 76 -25.07 -40.53 4.81
CA LEU A 76 -24.86 -39.93 6.13
C LEU A 76 -26.06 -39.04 6.52
N PRO A 77 -26.74 -39.33 7.64
CA PRO A 77 -27.74 -38.45 8.22
C PRO A 77 -27.21 -37.02 8.38
N ASN A 78 -28.00 -36.01 8.01
CA ASN A 78 -27.72 -34.59 8.27
C ASN A 78 -26.42 -34.06 7.63
N SER A 79 -25.96 -34.73 6.57
CA SER A 79 -24.74 -34.37 5.84
C SER A 79 -24.88 -33.04 5.08
N GLY A 80 -26.09 -32.59 4.80
CA GLY A 80 -26.34 -31.48 3.87
C GLY A 80 -26.33 -31.90 2.41
N TRP A 81 -25.93 -33.15 2.13
CA TRP A 81 -25.95 -33.75 0.81
C TRP A 81 -27.23 -34.55 0.63
N TYR A 82 -28.16 -34.00 -0.14
CA TYR A 82 -29.44 -34.64 -0.40
C TYR A 82 -29.72 -34.69 -1.89
N TRP A 83 -30.32 -35.79 -2.33
CA TRP A 83 -30.94 -35.86 -3.64
C TRP A 83 -32.38 -36.33 -3.55
N GLU A 84 -33.19 -35.86 -4.49
CA GLU A 84 -34.60 -36.22 -4.57
C GLU A 84 -35.05 -36.25 -6.04
N ILE A 85 -35.80 -37.30 -6.40
CA ILE A 85 -36.41 -37.47 -7.70
C ILE A 85 -37.93 -37.33 -7.53
N ARG A 86 -38.54 -36.41 -8.25
CA ARG A 86 -39.97 -36.12 -8.19
C ARG A 86 -40.64 -36.24 -9.53
N GLN A 87 -41.87 -36.71 -9.50
CA GLN A 87 -42.80 -36.69 -10.62
C GLN A 87 -44.04 -35.91 -10.18
N ALA A 88 -44.25 -34.72 -10.76
CA ALA A 88 -45.19 -33.73 -10.26
C ALA A 88 -44.96 -33.43 -8.76
N GLU A 89 -45.95 -33.67 -7.89
CA GLU A 89 -45.88 -33.46 -6.43
C GLU A 89 -45.53 -34.75 -5.65
N LYS A 90 -45.26 -35.86 -6.34
CA LYS A 90 -44.94 -37.15 -5.71
C LYS A 90 -43.44 -37.40 -5.74
N THR A 91 -42.83 -37.59 -4.57
CA THR A 91 -41.46 -38.09 -4.44
C THR A 91 -41.40 -39.55 -4.91
N LEU A 92 -40.60 -39.81 -5.94
CA LEU A 92 -40.37 -41.15 -6.49
C LEU A 92 -39.28 -41.88 -5.71
N SER A 93 -38.20 -41.18 -5.42
CA SER A 93 -37.06 -41.69 -4.66
C SER A 93 -36.28 -40.55 -4.03
N SER A 94 -35.62 -40.81 -2.91
CA SER A 94 -34.80 -39.83 -2.21
C SER A 94 -33.59 -40.48 -1.54
N SER A 95 -32.59 -39.65 -1.28
CA SER A 95 -31.38 -40.03 -0.54
C SER A 95 -31.70 -40.51 0.88
N ARG A 96 -30.87 -41.44 1.41
CA ARG A 96 -30.99 -41.92 2.80
C ARG A 96 -30.65 -40.83 3.81
N SER A 97 -29.75 -39.91 3.45
CA SER A 97 -29.38 -38.75 4.27
C SER A 97 -30.58 -37.86 4.61
N LEU A 98 -31.57 -37.77 3.71
CA LEU A 98 -32.80 -36.98 3.86
C LEU A 98 -33.81 -37.60 4.84
N GLN A 99 -33.62 -38.87 5.24
CA GLN A 99 -34.43 -39.55 6.27
C GLN A 99 -35.96 -39.50 6.05
N GLY A 100 -36.40 -39.38 4.80
CA GLY A 100 -37.82 -39.31 4.46
C GLY A 100 -38.46 -37.93 4.61
N GLU A 101 -37.69 -36.90 4.96
CA GLU A 101 -38.13 -35.51 4.83
C GLU A 101 -38.20 -35.10 3.35
N GLN A 102 -38.90 -34.02 3.03
CA GLN A 102 -39.01 -33.52 1.66
C GLN A 102 -38.26 -32.21 1.52
N LEU A 103 -37.48 -32.06 0.45
CA LEU A 103 -36.81 -30.80 0.15
C LEU A 103 -37.87 -29.77 -0.24
N ASN A 104 -38.09 -28.75 0.58
CA ASN A 104 -39.12 -27.75 0.29
C ASN A 104 -38.63 -26.74 -0.76
N VAL A 105 -38.45 -27.22 -2.00
CA VAL A 105 -38.08 -26.42 -3.16
C VAL A 105 -39.22 -25.50 -3.62
N SER A 106 -40.46 -25.73 -3.15
CA SER A 106 -41.63 -24.89 -3.45
C SER A 106 -41.51 -23.48 -2.85
N LYS A 107 -40.78 -23.33 -1.73
CA LYS A 107 -40.47 -22.03 -1.13
C LYS A 107 -39.50 -21.19 -1.98
N LEU A 108 -38.82 -21.78 -2.96
CA LEU A 108 -37.79 -21.11 -3.75
C LEU A 108 -38.35 -20.18 -4.84
N GLN A 109 -39.59 -20.38 -5.29
CA GLN A 109 -40.07 -19.67 -6.49
C GLN A 109 -41.51 -19.12 -6.43
N GLY A 110 -42.15 -19.09 -5.26
CA GLY A 110 -43.43 -18.39 -5.07
C GLY A 110 -44.62 -18.94 -5.90
N GLY A 111 -44.45 -20.14 -6.47
CA GLY A 111 -45.38 -20.84 -7.35
C GLY A 111 -44.77 -22.19 -7.71
N GLY A 112 -45.60 -23.17 -8.11
CA GLY A 112 -45.14 -24.55 -8.34
C GLY A 112 -43.87 -24.63 -9.19
N VAL A 113 -42.84 -25.32 -8.69
CA VAL A 113 -41.48 -25.36 -9.27
C VAL A 113 -41.49 -25.65 -10.78
N LEU A 114 -42.36 -26.55 -11.21
CA LEU A 114 -42.51 -26.92 -12.63
C LEU A 114 -43.07 -25.79 -13.50
N THR A 115 -43.95 -24.92 -12.98
CA THR A 115 -44.53 -23.82 -13.77
C THR A 115 -43.56 -22.66 -13.96
N VAL A 116 -42.72 -22.38 -12.96
CA VAL A 116 -41.68 -21.36 -13.05
C VAL A 116 -40.54 -21.81 -13.94
N LEU A 117 -40.08 -23.06 -13.79
CA LEU A 117 -39.11 -23.67 -14.70
C LEU A 117 -39.65 -23.69 -16.14
N ARG A 118 -40.92 -24.07 -16.36
CA ARG A 118 -41.55 -24.04 -17.70
C ARG A 118 -41.64 -22.63 -18.29
N LYS A 119 -42.02 -21.61 -17.51
CA LYS A 119 -42.08 -20.21 -17.96
C LYS A 119 -40.70 -19.68 -18.33
N LYS A 120 -39.67 -20.03 -17.54
CA LYS A 120 -38.28 -19.68 -17.82
C LYS A 120 -37.80 -20.40 -19.09
N ARG A 121 -38.10 -21.70 -19.25
CA ARG A 121 -37.80 -22.48 -20.48
C ARG A 121 -38.34 -21.82 -21.74
N LEU A 122 -39.56 -21.27 -21.66
CA LEU A 122 -40.23 -20.57 -22.76
C LEU A 122 -39.62 -19.18 -23.06
N LEU A 123 -38.96 -18.53 -22.10
CA LEU A 123 -38.28 -17.24 -22.29
C LEU A 123 -36.86 -17.39 -22.86
N LEU A 124 -36.28 -18.60 -22.76
CA LEU A 124 -34.92 -18.95 -23.17
C LEU A 124 -34.94 -19.63 -24.55
N SER A 125 -35.62 -19.02 -25.53
CA SER A 125 -35.67 -19.56 -26.89
C SER A 125 -34.34 -19.35 -27.62
N GLU A 126 -33.82 -20.44 -28.16
CA GLU A 126 -32.90 -20.55 -29.31
C GLU A 126 -31.38 -20.57 -29.13
N LEU A 127 -30.78 -20.29 -27.97
CA LEU A 127 -29.30 -20.39 -27.90
C LEU A 127 -28.67 -21.44 -26.98
N MET A 128 -29.34 -22.02 -25.99
CA MET A 128 -28.78 -23.14 -25.20
C MET A 128 -29.92 -23.97 -24.58
N ALA A 129 -30.40 -24.98 -25.30
CA ALA A 129 -31.46 -25.87 -24.84
C ALA A 129 -30.94 -27.01 -23.94
N GLU A 130 -30.02 -26.71 -23.03
CA GLU A 130 -29.68 -27.60 -21.91
C GLU A 130 -30.41 -27.10 -20.67
N SER A 131 -31.60 -27.67 -20.48
CA SER A 131 -32.16 -28.01 -19.18
C SER A 131 -31.76 -27.12 -17.98
N LEU A 132 -32.46 -25.99 -17.87
CA LEU A 132 -32.63 -25.13 -16.68
C LEU A 132 -31.93 -25.57 -15.37
N LEU A 133 -30.69 -25.15 -15.25
CA LEU A 133 -29.97 -25.03 -13.99
C LEU A 133 -30.44 -23.76 -13.27
N GLU A 134 -31.17 -23.90 -12.17
CA GLU A 134 -31.42 -22.77 -11.28
C GLU A 134 -30.78 -23.00 -9.92
N ILE A 135 -29.66 -22.30 -9.71
CA ILE A 135 -28.89 -22.21 -8.48
C ILE A 135 -29.69 -21.42 -7.45
N GLN A 136 -30.06 -22.02 -6.33
CA GLN A 136 -30.60 -21.26 -5.19
C GLN A 136 -30.13 -21.80 -3.84
N HIS A 137 -29.77 -20.86 -2.96
CA HIS A 137 -29.55 -21.13 -1.54
C HIS A 137 -30.89 -21.26 -0.83
N PHE A 138 -31.09 -22.38 -0.12
CA PHE A 138 -32.30 -22.61 0.66
C PHE A 138 -31.97 -23.21 2.02
N SER A 139 -32.86 -22.99 2.99
CA SER A 139 -32.74 -23.65 4.28
C SER A 139 -33.19 -25.10 4.14
N GLY A 140 -32.24 -26.02 4.32
CA GLY A 140 -32.50 -27.44 4.42
C GLY A 140 -33.26 -27.83 5.68
N PRO A 141 -33.55 -29.12 5.85
CA PRO A 141 -34.34 -29.60 6.97
C PRO A 141 -33.71 -29.32 8.35
N ASP A 142 -32.38 -29.24 8.39
CA ASP A 142 -31.59 -28.86 9.58
C ASP A 142 -31.43 -27.34 9.78
N ASN A 143 -32.18 -26.48 9.06
CA ASN A 143 -31.95 -25.01 8.98
C ASN A 143 -30.55 -24.60 8.47
N LYS A 144 -29.76 -25.54 7.93
CA LYS A 144 -28.50 -25.24 7.26
C LYS A 144 -28.79 -24.64 5.88
N LEU A 145 -27.99 -23.67 5.46
CA LEU A 145 -28.03 -23.18 4.09
C LEU A 145 -27.46 -24.25 3.16
N LEU A 146 -28.28 -24.67 2.22
CA LEU A 146 -27.95 -25.64 1.20
C LEU A 146 -27.95 -24.94 -0.14
N HIS A 147 -27.03 -25.36 -0.99
CA HIS A 147 -26.99 -24.98 -2.38
C HIS A 147 -27.66 -26.10 -3.18
N ALA A 148 -28.73 -25.78 -3.91
CA ALA A 148 -29.47 -26.72 -4.74
C ALA A 148 -29.20 -26.51 -6.22
N GLN A 149 -29.19 -27.62 -6.94
CA GLN A 149 -29.26 -27.67 -8.38
C GLN A 149 -30.45 -28.55 -8.80
N LEU A 150 -31.18 -28.09 -9.81
CA LEU A 150 -32.41 -28.72 -10.29
C LEU A 150 -32.29 -29.04 -11.77
N LEU A 151 -32.81 -30.19 -12.19
CA LEU A 151 -32.87 -30.61 -13.58
C LEU A 151 -34.24 -31.23 -13.90
N VAL A 152 -34.87 -30.78 -15.00
CA VAL A 152 -36.17 -31.32 -15.43
C VAL A 152 -36.04 -31.97 -16.80
N ILE A 153 -36.32 -33.28 -16.87
CA ILE A 153 -36.29 -34.08 -18.10
C ILE A 153 -37.67 -34.71 -18.34
N THR A 154 -38.09 -34.77 -19.60
CA THR A 154 -39.31 -35.47 -20.02
C THR A 154 -38.93 -36.82 -20.63
N PHE A 155 -39.45 -37.90 -20.06
CA PHE A 155 -39.22 -39.24 -20.60
C PHE A 155 -40.33 -39.63 -21.58
N PRO A 156 -40.01 -40.03 -22.83
CA PRO A 156 -41.01 -40.43 -23.82
C PRO A 156 -41.91 -41.57 -23.34
N GLN A 157 -41.38 -42.49 -22.53
CA GLN A 157 -42.12 -43.64 -21.98
C GLN A 157 -43.09 -43.26 -20.86
N ALA A 158 -42.79 -42.19 -20.11
CA ALA A 158 -43.60 -41.76 -18.96
C ALA A 158 -44.60 -40.64 -19.31
N ASN A 159 -44.43 -39.97 -20.45
CA ASN A 159 -45.20 -38.80 -20.90
C ASN A 159 -45.39 -37.72 -19.80
N GLN A 160 -44.44 -37.64 -18.87
CA GLN A 160 -44.45 -36.76 -17.70
C GLN A 160 -43.06 -36.19 -17.47
N GLU A 161 -43.02 -34.99 -16.88
CA GLU A 161 -41.79 -34.31 -16.48
C GLU A 161 -41.29 -34.87 -15.14
N ILE A 162 -39.99 -35.17 -15.08
CA ILE A 162 -39.31 -35.63 -13.87
C ILE A 162 -38.35 -34.55 -13.44
N LEU A 163 -38.44 -34.18 -12.16
CA LEU A 163 -37.55 -33.23 -11.51
C LEU A 163 -36.51 -33.99 -10.71
N TYR A 164 -35.25 -33.78 -11.03
CA TYR A 164 -34.08 -34.23 -10.28
C TYR A 164 -33.55 -33.04 -9.47
N ILE A 165 -33.28 -33.28 -8.20
CA ILE A 165 -32.75 -32.29 -7.26
C ILE A 165 -31.50 -32.89 -6.63
N ALA A 166 -30.39 -32.17 -6.69
CA ALA A 166 -29.20 -32.46 -5.92
C ALA A 166 -28.83 -31.23 -5.09
N THR A 167 -28.37 -31.46 -3.87
CA THR A 167 -28.07 -30.39 -2.91
C THR A 167 -26.79 -30.71 -2.17
N GLY A 168 -26.08 -29.67 -1.78
CA GLY A 168 -24.92 -29.78 -0.90
C GLY A 168 -24.81 -28.58 0.06
N PRO A 169 -24.04 -28.70 1.14
CA PRO A 169 -23.94 -27.66 2.16
C PRO A 169 -23.03 -26.50 1.72
N ILE A 170 -23.56 -25.27 1.73
CA ILE A 170 -22.75 -24.08 1.37
C ILE A 170 -21.58 -23.83 2.35
N SER A 171 -21.68 -24.41 3.55
CA SER A 171 -20.63 -24.33 4.56
C SER A 171 -19.31 -24.98 4.12
N GLU A 172 -19.34 -25.95 3.19
CA GLU A 172 -18.10 -26.51 2.62
C GLU A 172 -17.36 -25.45 1.78
N VAL A 173 -18.09 -24.73 0.92
CA VAL A 173 -17.55 -23.61 0.14
C VAL A 173 -17.01 -22.50 1.05
N ASP A 174 -17.80 -22.08 2.04
CA ASP A 174 -17.39 -21.02 2.96
C ASP A 174 -16.19 -21.44 3.84
N TYR A 175 -16.12 -22.71 4.23
CA TYR A 175 -14.98 -23.24 4.98
C TYR A 175 -13.69 -23.13 4.16
N ASP A 176 -13.71 -23.60 2.91
CA ASP A 176 -12.55 -23.58 2.03
C ASP A 176 -12.14 -22.15 1.68
N VAL A 177 -13.10 -21.27 1.37
CA VAL A 177 -12.84 -19.84 1.12
C VAL A 177 -12.24 -19.16 2.35
N SER A 178 -12.78 -19.42 3.55
CA SER A 178 -12.25 -18.81 4.79
C SER A 178 -10.84 -19.31 5.13
N ARG A 179 -10.54 -20.58 4.85
CA ARG A 179 -9.23 -21.18 5.05
C ARG A 179 -8.22 -20.59 4.07
N PHE A 180 -8.58 -20.47 2.80
CA PHE A 180 -7.77 -19.82 1.79
C PHE A 180 -7.53 -18.34 2.13
N ALA A 181 -8.57 -17.59 2.51
CA ALA A 181 -8.45 -16.20 2.91
C ALA A 181 -7.48 -16.02 4.09
N LYS A 182 -7.52 -16.90 5.09
CA LYS A 182 -6.54 -16.90 6.20
C LYS A 182 -5.10 -17.12 5.70
N GLN A 183 -4.89 -18.05 4.77
CA GLN A 183 -3.57 -18.28 4.18
C GLN A 183 -3.07 -17.08 3.37
N VAL A 184 -3.95 -16.43 2.60
CA VAL A 184 -3.63 -15.19 1.87
C VAL A 184 -3.24 -14.08 2.84
N ILE A 185 -4.03 -13.86 3.89
CA ILE A 185 -3.75 -12.83 4.91
C ILE A 185 -2.40 -13.08 5.58
N ILE A 186 -2.10 -14.31 6.01
CA ILE A 186 -0.82 -14.65 6.65
C ILE A 186 0.34 -14.43 5.68
N SER A 187 0.21 -14.90 4.44
CA SER A 187 1.25 -14.74 3.41
C SER A 187 1.50 -13.27 3.09
N PHE A 188 0.44 -12.46 3.01
CA PHE A 188 0.54 -11.03 2.72
C PHE A 188 1.05 -10.23 3.92
N TRP A 189 0.81 -10.68 5.15
CA TRP A 189 1.46 -10.11 6.34
C TRP A 189 2.97 -10.35 6.32
N VAL A 190 3.40 -11.57 6.00
CA VAL A 190 4.84 -11.90 5.87
C VAL A 190 5.48 -11.09 4.74
N LEU A 191 4.86 -11.07 3.56
CA LEU A 191 5.36 -10.33 2.41
C LEU A 191 5.36 -8.81 2.64
N GLY A 192 4.23 -8.27 3.11
CA GLY A 192 4.06 -6.84 3.36
C GLY A 192 4.98 -6.30 4.44
N SER A 193 5.18 -7.06 5.53
CA SER A 193 6.16 -6.69 6.56
C SER A 193 7.59 -6.68 6.01
N GLY A 194 7.96 -7.68 5.20
CA GLY A 194 9.27 -7.72 4.52
C GLY A 194 9.48 -6.51 3.59
N LEU A 195 8.47 -6.16 2.78
CA LEU A 195 8.51 -5.01 1.88
C LEU A 195 8.63 -3.68 2.63
N ILE A 196 7.84 -3.49 3.70
CA ILE A 196 7.92 -2.27 4.53
C ILE A 196 9.30 -2.17 5.19
N LEU A 197 9.84 -3.27 5.72
CA LEU A 197 11.16 -3.30 6.33
C LEU A 197 12.25 -2.95 5.30
N ALA A 198 12.14 -3.49 4.08
CA ALA A 198 13.04 -3.16 2.98
C ALA A 198 12.97 -1.67 2.61
N ILE A 199 11.77 -1.07 2.50
CA ILE A 199 11.58 0.37 2.26
C ILE A 199 12.25 1.19 3.37
N VAL A 200 12.01 0.84 4.63
CA VAL A 200 12.62 1.55 5.77
C VAL A 200 14.14 1.47 5.71
N PHE A 201 14.69 0.29 5.41
CA PHE A 201 16.13 0.08 5.28
C PHE A 201 16.73 0.88 4.13
N GLN A 202 16.13 0.79 2.93
CA GLN A 202 16.56 1.51 1.74
C GLN A 202 16.56 3.02 1.96
N VAL A 203 15.48 3.58 2.51
CA VAL A 203 15.39 5.03 2.78
C VAL A 203 16.41 5.46 3.85
N ARG A 204 16.65 4.64 4.89
CA ARG A 204 17.67 4.94 5.91
C ARG A 204 19.08 4.99 5.31
N ILE A 205 19.41 4.06 4.42
CA ILE A 205 20.71 4.05 3.74
C ILE A 205 20.82 5.23 2.79
N ALA A 206 19.81 5.47 1.97
CA ALA A 206 19.79 6.54 0.97
C ALA A 206 19.93 7.95 1.61
N LEU A 207 19.33 8.18 2.78
CA LEU A 207 19.37 9.49 3.45
C LEU A 207 20.53 9.65 4.43
N LYS A 208 21.32 8.59 4.70
CA LYS A 208 22.47 8.65 5.60
C LYS A 208 23.49 9.74 5.20
N PRO A 209 23.89 9.88 3.92
CA PRO A 209 24.84 10.92 3.49
C PRO A 209 24.31 12.34 3.68
N LEU A 210 23.01 12.57 3.43
CA LEU A 210 22.37 13.88 3.63
C LEU A 210 22.39 14.31 5.10
N LYS A 211 22.12 13.38 6.01
CA LYS A 211 22.21 13.66 7.45
C LYS A 211 23.65 13.93 7.88
N ALA A 212 24.62 13.22 7.32
CA ALA A 212 26.04 13.48 7.57
C ALA A 212 26.46 14.88 7.07
N MET A 213 26.04 15.27 5.86
CA MET A 213 26.29 16.61 5.31
C MET A 213 25.67 17.71 6.17
N SER A 214 24.40 17.55 6.57
CA SER A 214 23.74 18.53 7.45
C SER A 214 24.48 18.72 8.77
N ASN A 215 24.97 17.63 9.38
CA ASN A 215 25.79 17.71 10.59
C ASN A 215 27.15 18.40 10.31
N ALA A 216 27.80 18.06 9.19
CA ALA A 216 29.09 18.65 8.81
C ALA A 216 28.98 20.15 8.54
N ILE A 217 27.88 20.62 7.94
CA ILE A 217 27.60 22.05 7.78
C ILE A 217 27.47 22.71 9.16
N GLY A 218 26.77 22.07 10.10
CA GLY A 218 26.68 22.56 11.48
C GLY A 218 28.05 22.70 12.17
N ASP A 219 28.96 21.76 11.93
CA ASP A 219 30.34 21.83 12.44
C ASP A 219 31.13 23.00 11.83
N VAL A 220 31.00 23.23 10.52
CA VAL A 220 31.63 24.38 9.84
C VAL A 220 31.04 25.70 10.35
N GLN A 221 29.71 25.75 10.53
CA GLN A 221 29.06 26.92 11.11
C GLN A 221 29.47 27.19 12.57
N GLN A 222 29.90 26.18 13.32
CA GLN A 222 30.40 26.39 14.68
C GLN A 222 31.91 26.67 14.73
N GLY A 223 32.57 26.84 13.57
CA GLY A 223 34.02 27.03 13.49
C GLY A 223 34.84 25.78 13.87
N LYS A 224 34.19 24.62 14.05
CA LYS A 224 34.88 23.36 14.41
C LYS A 224 35.68 22.78 13.24
N LYS A 225 35.28 23.11 12.02
CA LYS A 225 35.94 22.69 10.77
C LYS A 225 35.93 23.84 9.78
N GLU A 226 37.01 23.99 9.02
CA GLU A 226 37.11 25.04 8.00
C GLU A 226 36.44 24.67 6.67
N ARG A 227 36.25 23.36 6.41
CA ARG A 227 35.69 22.84 5.16
C ARG A 227 34.83 21.60 5.38
N LEU A 228 33.94 21.33 4.44
CA LEU A 228 33.17 20.10 4.40
C LEU A 228 34.03 18.91 3.92
N PRO A 229 33.81 17.69 4.45
CA PRO A 229 34.47 16.47 3.97
C PRO A 229 34.18 16.18 2.49
N GLU A 230 35.10 15.55 1.76
CA GLU A 230 34.93 15.22 0.32
C GLU A 230 34.54 13.76 0.06
N ASN A 231 34.00 13.06 1.05
CA ASN A 231 33.67 11.63 0.97
C ASN A 231 32.17 11.37 0.81
N TYR A 232 31.50 12.14 -0.05
CA TYR A 232 30.08 11.98 -0.34
C TYR A 232 29.84 11.31 -1.71
N PRO A 233 28.66 10.70 -1.93
CA PRO A 233 28.24 10.26 -3.26
C PRO A 233 28.26 11.41 -4.28
N ASP A 234 28.43 11.09 -5.56
CA ASP A 234 28.65 12.06 -6.64
C ASP A 234 27.60 13.18 -6.68
N GLU A 235 26.33 12.86 -6.41
CA GLU A 235 25.24 13.83 -6.42
C GLU A 235 25.38 14.90 -5.33
N ILE A 236 25.93 14.51 -4.18
CA ILE A 236 26.17 15.42 -3.05
C ILE A 236 27.54 16.09 -3.18
N GLN A 237 28.52 15.37 -3.72
CA GLN A 237 29.90 15.84 -3.88
C GLN A 237 29.97 17.14 -4.68
N VAL A 238 29.19 17.27 -5.76
CA VAL A 238 29.11 18.50 -6.55
C VAL A 238 28.71 19.71 -5.70
N VAL A 239 27.68 19.55 -4.87
CA VAL A 239 27.22 20.62 -3.97
C VAL A 239 28.26 20.94 -2.91
N VAL A 240 28.91 19.92 -2.35
CA VAL A 240 29.97 20.07 -1.36
C VAL A 240 31.17 20.82 -1.94
N SER A 241 31.59 20.51 -3.17
CA SER A 241 32.68 21.21 -3.84
C SER A 241 32.35 22.69 -4.08
N GLU A 242 31.11 23.00 -4.45
CA GLU A 242 30.68 24.38 -4.65
C GLU A 242 30.69 25.16 -3.33
N ILE A 243 30.17 24.56 -2.25
CA ILE A 243 30.21 25.18 -0.91
C ILE A 243 31.65 25.40 -0.46
N ASN A 244 32.54 24.41 -0.63
CA ASN A 244 33.95 24.55 -0.28
C ASN A 244 34.65 25.64 -1.10
N SER A 245 34.33 25.77 -2.39
CA SER A 245 34.82 26.85 -3.25
C SER A 245 34.37 28.24 -2.74
N LEU A 246 33.08 28.37 -2.39
CA LEU A 246 32.55 29.61 -1.81
C LEU A 246 33.19 29.94 -0.45
N LEU A 247 33.43 28.94 0.40
CA LEU A 247 34.15 29.12 1.66
C LEU A 247 35.57 29.61 1.41
N ALA A 248 36.28 29.00 0.45
CA ALA A 248 37.62 29.42 0.08
C ALA A 248 37.66 30.87 -0.42
N HIS A 249 36.71 31.26 -1.29
CA HIS A 249 36.63 32.62 -1.81
C HIS A 249 36.35 33.66 -0.72
N ARG A 250 35.52 33.33 0.28
CA ARG A 250 35.27 34.21 1.44
C ARG A 250 36.53 34.41 2.27
N THR A 251 37.26 33.34 2.53
CA THR A 251 38.53 33.38 3.27
C THR A 251 39.55 34.24 2.56
N GLU A 252 39.71 34.06 1.24
CA GLU A 252 40.61 34.89 0.43
C GLU A 252 40.21 36.37 0.45
N THR A 253 38.93 36.67 0.29
CA THR A 253 38.40 38.04 0.32
C THR A 253 38.68 38.72 1.67
N LEU A 254 38.49 38.00 2.78
CA LEU A 254 38.79 38.51 4.13
C LEU A 254 40.29 38.76 4.33
N LEU A 255 41.14 37.85 3.86
CA LEU A 255 42.60 38.02 3.92
C LEU A 255 43.06 39.23 3.11
N ARG A 256 42.49 39.42 1.92
CA ARG A 256 42.78 40.58 1.07
C ARG A 256 42.31 41.88 1.72
N ALA A 257 41.08 41.93 2.22
CA ALA A 257 40.56 43.09 2.94
C ALA A 257 41.42 43.44 4.18
N ARG A 258 41.94 42.45 4.93
CA ARG A 258 42.88 42.69 6.03
C ARG A 258 44.18 43.32 5.56
N LYS A 259 44.73 42.82 4.45
CA LYS A 259 45.96 43.36 3.85
C LYS A 259 45.75 44.81 3.38
N ASP A 260 44.64 45.08 2.72
CA ASP A 260 44.31 46.40 2.20
C ASP A 260 44.06 47.41 3.35
N LEU A 261 43.39 47.01 4.43
CA LEU A 261 43.28 47.83 5.64
C LEU A 261 44.64 48.12 6.28
N GLY A 262 45.57 47.15 6.27
CA GLY A 262 46.93 47.35 6.73
C GLY A 262 47.69 48.38 5.89
N ASN A 263 47.60 48.27 4.57
CA ASN A 263 48.21 49.22 3.64
C ASN A 263 47.60 50.62 3.80
N LEU A 264 46.27 50.72 3.85
CA LEU A 264 45.57 52.00 4.02
C LEU A 264 45.95 52.69 5.33
N ALA A 265 46.06 51.93 6.42
CA ALA A 265 46.51 52.45 7.71
C ALA A 265 47.89 53.12 7.61
N HIS A 266 48.84 52.44 6.96
CA HIS A 266 50.17 53.02 6.73
C HIS A 266 50.12 54.24 5.80
N THR A 267 49.35 54.18 4.72
CA THR A 267 49.22 55.29 3.77
C THR A 267 48.60 56.54 4.39
N ILE A 268 47.67 56.41 5.36
CA ILE A 268 47.05 57.56 6.05
C ILE A 268 47.93 58.07 7.20
N LYS A 269 48.64 57.18 7.92
CA LYS A 269 49.49 57.58 9.06
C LYS A 269 50.65 58.47 8.64
N ASN A 270 51.23 58.23 7.46
CA ASN A 270 52.34 59.02 6.94
C ASN A 270 52.00 60.50 6.70
N PRO A 271 50.98 60.88 5.90
CA PRO A 271 50.61 62.28 5.71
C PRO A 271 50.08 62.91 7.00
N LEU A 272 49.43 62.13 7.89
CA LEU A 272 48.97 62.64 9.17
C LEU A 272 50.14 63.02 10.10
N ALA A 273 51.20 62.21 10.12
CA ALA A 273 52.44 62.54 10.83
C ALA A 273 53.11 63.80 10.26
N VAL A 274 53.08 63.99 8.93
CA VAL A 274 53.55 65.23 8.30
C VAL A 274 52.70 66.43 8.73
N ILE A 275 51.37 66.31 8.74
CA ILE A 275 50.47 67.39 9.18
C ILE A 275 50.70 67.74 10.65
N ILE A 276 50.89 66.74 11.53
CA ILE A 276 51.20 66.95 12.94
C ILE A 276 52.54 67.70 13.09
N ASN A 277 53.59 67.26 12.39
CA ASN A 277 54.90 67.91 12.44
C ASN A 277 54.87 69.34 11.88
N GLU A 278 54.13 69.60 10.80
CA GLU A 278 54.02 70.94 10.22
C GLU A 278 53.19 71.87 11.12
N ALA A 279 52.14 71.35 11.77
CA ALA A 279 51.36 72.11 12.74
C ALA A 279 52.20 72.54 13.96
N ASP A 280 53.16 71.72 14.40
CA ASP A 280 54.09 72.05 15.49
C ASP A 280 55.04 73.21 15.15
N CYS A 281 55.33 73.41 13.86
CA CYS A 281 56.14 74.55 13.40
C CYS A 281 55.36 75.88 13.46
N ILE A 282 54.03 75.86 13.48
CA ILE A 282 53.17 77.05 13.50
C ILE A 282 52.89 77.48 14.95
N LYS A 283 53.65 78.45 15.46
CA LYS A 283 53.55 78.96 16.85
C LYS A 283 52.40 79.96 17.07
N ASN A 284 51.16 79.57 16.77
CA ASN A 284 49.94 80.33 17.08
C ASN A 284 48.79 79.40 17.53
N GLU A 285 47.66 79.97 17.96
CA GLU A 285 46.48 79.19 18.40
C GLU A 285 45.93 78.27 17.28
N SER A 286 46.06 78.65 16.02
CA SER A 286 45.61 77.84 14.88
C SER A 286 46.46 76.59 14.67
N GLY A 287 47.78 76.66 14.87
CA GLY A 287 48.69 75.51 14.83
C GLY A 287 48.36 74.47 15.89
N GLN A 288 48.11 74.92 17.14
CA GLN A 288 47.67 74.05 18.24
C GLN A 288 46.31 73.39 17.96
N LEU A 289 45.36 74.12 17.36
CA LEU A 289 44.07 73.55 16.98
C LEU A 289 44.24 72.44 15.92
N ILE A 290 45.05 72.67 14.89
CA ILE A 290 45.31 71.69 13.82
C ILE A 290 46.02 70.46 14.38
N HIS A 291 47.03 70.63 15.24
CA HIS A 291 47.71 69.54 15.93
C HIS A 291 46.72 68.66 16.70
N ASN A 292 45.93 69.27 17.60
CA ASN A 292 44.95 68.56 18.42
C ASN A 292 43.90 67.81 17.57
N LYS A 293 43.48 68.39 16.44
CA LYS A 293 42.53 67.74 15.52
C LYS A 293 43.18 66.59 14.75
N ALA A 294 44.42 66.74 14.30
CA ALA A 294 45.15 65.68 13.58
C ALA A 294 45.47 64.50 14.49
N GLU A 295 45.86 64.77 15.74
CA GLU A 295 46.09 63.72 16.75
C GLU A 295 44.80 62.98 17.11
N LEU A 296 43.68 63.69 17.24
CA LEU A 296 42.36 63.07 17.43
C LEU A 296 41.96 62.16 16.27
N ILE A 297 42.24 62.57 15.02
CA ILE A 297 42.01 61.74 13.83
C ILE A 297 42.91 60.50 13.87
N ALA A 298 44.18 60.63 14.27
CA ALA A 298 45.12 59.51 14.38
C ALA A 298 44.62 58.47 15.38
N ALA A 299 44.22 58.92 16.58
CA ALA A 299 43.71 58.08 17.64
C ALA A 299 42.41 57.36 17.24
N ASN A 300 41.49 58.06 16.57
CA ASN A 300 40.27 57.45 16.06
C ASN A 300 40.55 56.40 14.98
N LEU A 301 41.47 56.68 14.05
CA LEU A 301 41.86 55.74 13.01
C LEU A 301 42.44 54.45 13.62
N ASP A 302 43.36 54.58 14.58
CA ASP A 302 43.96 53.44 15.29
C ASP A 302 42.88 52.63 16.03
N HIS A 303 41.89 53.30 16.65
CA HIS A 303 40.76 52.63 17.30
C HIS A 303 39.89 51.83 16.32
N TYR A 304 39.49 52.43 15.19
CA TYR A 304 38.66 51.75 14.19
C TYR A 304 39.40 50.59 13.51
N LEU A 305 40.70 50.73 13.25
CA LEU A 305 41.53 49.66 12.70
C LEU A 305 41.72 48.50 13.70
N ALA A 306 41.95 48.81 14.97
CA ALA A 306 42.01 47.79 16.02
C ALA A 306 40.68 47.04 16.15
N ARG A 307 39.56 47.77 16.13
CA ARG A 307 38.21 47.19 16.18
C ARG A 307 37.89 46.35 14.95
N ALA A 308 38.26 46.79 13.74
CA ALA A 308 38.06 46.02 12.50
C ALA A 308 38.87 44.70 12.50
N ARG A 309 40.11 44.72 13.03
CA ARG A 309 40.94 43.52 13.20
C ARG A 309 40.37 42.53 14.23
N ALA A 310 39.81 43.05 15.32
CA ALA A 310 39.17 42.25 16.37
C ALA A 310 37.81 41.65 15.94
N ALA A 311 36.98 42.41 15.23
CA ALA A 311 35.69 41.93 14.74
C ALA A 311 35.85 40.80 13.71
N GLY A 312 36.86 40.89 12.84
CA GLY A 312 37.16 39.84 11.86
C GLY A 312 37.77 38.56 12.44
N THR A 313 38.23 38.55 13.69
CA THR A 313 38.67 37.34 14.41
C THR A 313 37.52 36.73 15.21
N ALA A 314 36.63 37.55 15.77
CA ALA A 314 35.39 37.09 16.37
C ALA A 314 34.43 36.44 15.35
N ASN A 315 34.38 36.93 14.10
CA ASN A 315 33.54 36.33 13.05
C ASN A 315 34.07 34.98 12.51
N LEU A 316 35.32 34.62 12.83
CA LEU A 316 35.86 33.27 12.63
C LEU A 316 35.48 32.32 13.79
N LEU A 317 35.18 32.86 14.97
CA LEU A 317 34.79 32.12 16.18
C LEU A 317 33.27 32.08 16.41
N VAL A 318 32.53 33.01 15.82
CA VAL A 318 31.08 33.11 15.92
C VAL A 318 30.57 33.35 14.50
N LEU A 319 30.18 32.28 13.80
CA LEU A 319 29.13 32.50 12.81
C LEU A 319 27.90 32.95 13.59
N VAL A 320 27.58 34.23 13.42
CA VAL A 320 26.32 34.79 13.89
C VAL A 320 25.17 34.00 13.24
N PRO A 321 24.18 33.52 14.02
CA PRO A 321 23.01 32.86 13.46
C PRO A 321 22.23 33.87 12.63
N ILE A 322 22.01 33.56 11.36
CA ILE A 322 21.10 34.31 10.51
C ILE A 322 19.68 33.94 10.99
N LEU A 323 18.99 34.94 11.56
CA LEU A 323 17.54 34.93 11.82
C LEU A 323 16.76 34.96 10.51
#